data_AF-A0A5S9MI30-F1
#
_entry.id   AF-A0A5S9MI30-F1
#
_cell.length_a   1.000
_cell.length_b   1.000
_cell.length_c   1.000
_cell.angle_alpha   90.00
_cell.angle_beta   90.00
_cell.angle_gamma   90.00
#
_symmetry.space_group_name_H-M   'P 1'
#
loop_
_entity.id
_entity.type
_entity.pdbx_description
1 polymer ?
#
loop_
_entity_poly.entity_id
_entity_poly.type
_entity_poly.pdbx_seq_one_letter_code
_entity_poly.pdbx_strand_id
1 'polypeptide(L)' 'MIQVYEYTHQNELVRPIVVFERDDEGNYIIPDQCTTIAPPNNPSFFYKAAFDVEKQQWYESATQEYIDSLKPPAPARQMI' A
#
# COMPACT_ATOMS: atom_id res chain seq x y z
N MET A 1 -7.57 21.96 -5.09
CA MET A 1 -7.04 20.63 -5.46
C MET A 1 -6.67 19.89 -4.19
N ILE A 2 -6.82 18.56 -4.18
CA ILE A 2 -6.32 17.68 -3.12
C ILE A 2 -5.47 16.59 -3.77
N GLN A 3 -4.39 16.17 -3.10
CA GLN A 3 -3.64 14.99 -3.49
C GLN A 3 -4.21 13.78 -2.77
N VAL A 4 -4.47 12.72 -3.52
CA VAL A 4 -4.90 11.42 -3.01
C VAL A 4 -3.97 10.34 -3.54
N TYR A 5 -4.04 9.15 -2.96
CA TYR A 5 -3.14 8.03 -3.25
C TYR A 5 -3.97 6.86 -3.76
N GLU A 6 -3.74 6.51 -5.02
CA GLU A 6 -4.39 5.40 -5.72
C GLU A 6 -3.76 4.07 -5.27
N TYR A 7 -4.58 3.07 -5.00
CA TYR A 7 -4.15 1.71 -4.67
C TYR A 7 -4.89 0.65 -5.51
N THR A 8 -4.28 -0.52 -5.69
CA THR A 8 -4.86 -1.65 -6.45
C THR A 8 -5.98 -2.36 -5.67
N HIS A 9 -6.67 -3.32 -6.29
CA HIS A 9 -7.63 -4.18 -5.57
C HIS A 9 -6.98 -5.04 -4.48
N GLN A 10 -5.66 -5.23 -4.57
CA GLN A 10 -4.82 -5.89 -3.58
C GLN A 10 -4.27 -4.89 -2.54
N ASN A 11 -4.76 -3.64 -2.59
CA ASN A 11 -4.39 -2.51 -1.75
C ASN A 11 -2.96 -2.01 -1.95
N GLU A 12 -2.27 -2.34 -3.03
CA GLU A 12 -0.90 -1.89 -3.27
C GLU A 12 -0.89 -0.44 -3.78
N LEU A 13 0.00 0.40 -3.25
CA LEU A 13 0.15 1.78 -3.69
C LEU A 13 0.55 1.83 -5.18
N VAL A 14 -0.21 2.58 -5.98
CA VAL A 14 0.07 2.80 -7.40
C VAL A 14 0.80 4.13 -7.58
N ARG A 15 0.16 5.25 -7.23
CA ARG A 15 0.71 6.61 -7.41
C ARG A 15 -0.12 7.67 -6.68
N PRO A 16 0.45 8.86 -6.41
CA PRO A 16 -0.34 10.03 -6.08
C PRO A 16 -1.08 10.56 -7.31
N ILE A 17 -2.33 10.97 -7.13
CA ILE A 17 -3.14 11.68 -8.13
C ILE A 17 -3.71 12.97 -7.53
N VAL A 18 -3.97 13.96 -8.38
CA VAL A 18 -4.53 15.25 -7.96
C VAL A 18 -5.99 15.32 -8.38
N VAL A 19 -6.88 15.52 -7.42
CA VAL A 19 -8.32 15.70 -7.62
C VAL A 19 -8.65 17.18 -7.59
N PHE A 20 -9.38 17.63 -8.62
CA PHE A 20 -9.88 18.99 -8.77
C PHE A 20 -11.40 19.08 -8.62
N GLU A 21 -12.10 17.98 -8.93
CA GLU A 21 -13.55 17.91 -8.94
C GLU A 21 -14.14 17.98 -7.53
N ARG A 22 -15.28 18.66 -7.41
CA ARG A 22 -16.03 18.83 -6.18
C ARG A 22 -17.51 18.56 -6.41
N ASP A 23 -18.19 18.07 -5.39
CA ASP A 23 -19.65 17.93 -5.37
C ASP A 23 -20.37 19.28 -5.20
N ASP A 24 -21.70 19.26 -5.23
CA ASP A 24 -22.55 20.45 -5.05
C ASP A 24 -22.42 21.08 -3.66
N GLU A 25 -21.93 20.34 -2.66
CA GLU A 25 -21.67 20.81 -1.29
C GLU A 25 -20.24 21.39 -1.13
N GLY A 26 -19.40 21.27 -2.16
CA GLY A 26 -18.03 21.75 -2.20
C GLY A 26 -16.97 20.77 -1.65
N ASN A 27 -17.34 19.52 -1.35
CA ASN A 27 -16.39 18.48 -0.95
C ASN A 27 -15.70 17.89 -2.18
N TYR A 28 -14.46 17.43 -2.02
CA TYR A 28 -13.75 16.77 -3.12
C TYR A 28 -14.33 15.38 -3.39
N ILE A 29 -14.58 15.08 -4.65
CA ILE A 29 -15.04 13.76 -5.09
C ILE A 29 -13.81 12.84 -5.19
N ILE A 30 -13.59 12.04 -4.15
CA ILE A 30 -12.47 11.09 -4.10
C ILE A 30 -12.82 9.87 -4.97
N PRO A 31 -12.00 9.49 -5.97
CA PRO A 31 -12.24 8.30 -6.77
C PRO A 31 -12.23 7.02 -5.94
N ASP A 32 -12.82 5.96 -6.47
CA ASP A 32 -12.71 4.64 -5.88
C ASP A 32 -11.23 4.20 -5.82
N GLN A 33 -10.91 3.33 -4.86
CA GLN A 33 -9.55 2.87 -4.59
C GLN A 33 -8.52 4.00 -4.38
N CYS A 34 -8.97 5.15 -3.89
CA CYS A 34 -8.10 6.24 -3.50
C CYS A 34 -8.25 6.54 -2.01
N THR A 35 -7.17 7.02 -1.40
CA THR A 35 -7.16 7.50 -0.01
C THR A 35 -6.51 8.87 0.09
N THR A 36 -7.01 9.71 0.99
CA THR A 36 -6.38 10.99 1.34
C THR A 36 -5.20 10.82 2.29
N ILE A 37 -4.97 9.61 2.80
CA ILE A 37 -3.92 9.29 3.75
C ILE A 37 -2.60 9.10 3.02
N ALA A 38 -1.62 9.92 3.38
CA ALA A 38 -0.28 9.81 2.81
C ALA A 38 0.44 8.55 3.31
N PRO A 39 1.13 7.82 2.42
CA PRO A 39 2.08 6.81 2.86
C PRO A 39 3.19 7.46 3.68
N PRO A 40 3.81 6.72 4.62
CA PRO A 40 4.90 7.26 5.41
C PRO A 40 6.03 7.75 4.50
N ASN A 41 6.68 8.85 4.91
CA ASN A 41 7.68 9.56 4.13
C ASN A 41 9.02 8.81 4.08
N ASN A 42 9.01 7.60 3.53
CA ASN A 42 10.17 6.74 3.35
C ASN A 42 10.22 6.33 1.87
N PRO A 43 11.29 6.65 1.12
CA PRO A 43 11.36 6.40 -0.32
C PRO A 43 11.13 4.94 -0.71
N SER A 44 11.42 3.99 0.18
CA SER A 44 11.19 2.56 -0.04
C SER A 44 9.71 2.16 0.00
N PHE A 45 8.85 2.92 0.69
CA PHE A 45 7.42 2.61 0.80
C PHE A 45 6.69 2.77 -0.53
N PHE A 46 7.15 3.66 -1.41
CA PHE A 46 6.51 3.85 -2.73
C PHE A 46 6.46 2.58 -3.59
N TYR A 47 7.32 1.59 -3.31
CA TYR A 47 7.41 0.36 -4.09
C TYR A 47 6.80 -0.87 -3.38
N LYS A 48 6.46 -0.76 -2.09
CA LYS A 48 6.05 -1.89 -1.24
C LYS A 48 5.00 -1.52 -0.20
N ALA A 49 4.24 -0.45 -0.40
CA ALA A 49 3.19 -0.06 0.52
C ALA A 49 1.88 -0.76 0.15
N ALA A 50 1.24 -1.38 1.14
CA ALA A 50 -0.13 -1.83 1.03
C ALA A 50 -1.01 -1.04 2.02
N PHE A 51 -2.25 -0.76 1.61
CA PHE A 51 -3.21 0.01 2.39
C PHE A 51 -4.17 -0.92 3.14
N ASP A 52 -4.16 -0.85 4.46
CA ASP A 52 -5.15 -1.53 5.29
C ASP A 52 -6.40 -0.63 5.35
N VAL A 53 -7.43 -0.99 4.58
CA VAL A 53 -8.69 -0.22 4.47
C VAL A 53 -9.44 -0.19 5.81
N GLU A 54 -9.37 -1.26 6.60
CA GLU A 54 -10.04 -1.33 7.90
C GLU A 54 -9.35 -0.42 8.93
N LYS A 55 -8.01 -0.41 8.94
CA LYS A 55 -7.22 0.42 9.86
C LYS A 55 -6.90 1.81 9.32
N GLN A 56 -7.24 2.10 8.07
CA GLN A 56 -6.94 3.35 7.37
C GLN A 56 -5.44 3.70 7.47
N GLN A 57 -4.56 2.72 7.22
CA GLN A 57 -3.11 2.91 7.37
C GLN A 57 -2.30 2.21 6.28
N TRP A 58 -1.16 2.79 5.93
CA TRP A 58 -0.17 2.15 5.08
C TRP A 58 0.76 1.27 5.90
N TYR A 59 1.04 0.07 5.41
CA TYR A 59 2.04 -0.83 5.97
C TYR A 59 3.02 -1.29 4.91
N GLU A 60 4.24 -1.61 5.33
CA GLU A 60 5.23 -2.20 4.44
C GLU A 60 4.80 -3.63 4.13
N SER A 61 4.41 -3.91 2.89
CA SER A 61 4.19 -5.27 2.43
C SER A 61 5.56 -5.94 2.33
N ALA A 62 5.83 -6.90 3.21
CA ALA A 62 6.95 -7.80 3.04
C ALA A 62 6.76 -8.56 1.72
N THR A 63 7.74 -8.49 0.80
CA THR A 63 7.69 -9.28 -0.42
C THR A 63 7.71 -10.76 -0.06
N GLN A 64 7.05 -11.60 -0.85
CA GLN A 64 7.11 -13.06 -0.66
C GLN A 64 8.57 -13.55 -0.66
N GLU A 65 9.43 -12.92 -1.47
CA GLU A 65 10.88 -13.16 -1.49
C GLU A 65 11.57 -12.88 -0.14
N TYR A 66 11.24 -11.76 0.52
CA TYR A 66 11.75 -11.46 1.86
C TYR A 66 11.25 -12.48 2.89
N ILE A 67 9.96 -12.83 2.84
CA ILE A 67 9.36 -13.85 3.71
C ILE A 67 10.04 -15.22 3.50
N ASP A 68 10.29 -15.62 2.26
CA ASP A 68 10.98 -16.87 1.94
C ASP A 68 12.46 -16.85 2.36
N SER A 69 13.14 -15.69 2.31
CA SER A 69 14.51 -15.55 2.83
C SER A 69 14.60 -15.71 4.36
N LEU A 70 13.50 -15.44 5.08
CA LEU A 70 13.43 -15.64 6.53
C LEU A 70 13.16 -17.11 6.90
N LYS A 71 12.75 -17.96 5.95
CA LYS A 71 12.54 -19.38 6.23
C LYS A 71 13.89 -20.04 6.49
N PRO A 72 14.07 -20.70 7.64
CA PRO A 72 15.28 -21.49 7.86
C PRO A 72 15.35 -22.59 6.77
N PRO A 73 16.56 -22.94 6.31
CA PRO A 73 16.71 -24.04 5.37
C PRO A 73 16.05 -25.29 5.97
N ALA A 74 15.30 -26.02 5.14
CA ALA A 74 14.62 -27.24 5.56
C ALA A 74 15.62 -28.13 6.31
N PRO A 75 15.25 -28.72 7.47
CA PRO A 75 16.17 -29.52 8.25
C PRO A 75 16.74 -30.60 7.34
N ALA A 76 18.07 -30.59 7.17
CA ALA A 76 18.75 -31.65 6.45
C ALA A 76 18.32 -32.95 7.11
N ARG A 77 17.63 -33.81 6.33
CA ARG A 77 17.35 -35.19 6.73
C ARG A 77 18.71 -35.80 7.01
N GLN A 78 19.11 -35.84 8.28
CA GLN A 78 20.27 -36.58 8.72
C GLN A 78 19.91 -38.04 8.47
N MET A 79 20.26 -38.53 7.28
CA MET A 79 20.22 -39.96 6.98
C MET A 79 21.30 -40.58 7.88
N ILE A 80 20.82 -41.18 8.96
CA ILE A 80 21.57 -42.12 9.80
C ILE A 80 21.75 -43.45 9.06
#